data_AF-A0A151M261-F1
#
_entry.id   AF-A0A151M261-F1
#
_cell.length_a   1.000
_cell.length_b   1.000
_cell.length_c   1.000
_cell.angle_alpha   90.00
_cell.angle_beta   90.00
_cell.angle_gamma   90.00
#
_symmetry.space_group_name_H-M   'P 1'
#
loop_
_entity.id
_entity.type
_entity.pdbx_description
1 polymer ?
#
loop_
_entity_poly.entity_id
_entity_poly.type
_entity_poly.pdbx_seq_one_letter_code
_entity_poly.pdbx_strand_id
1 'polypeptide(L)'
;MLLLVAAHNWRARDGPFLEQLGCCDPMPNSHGEKVVGINMERLRHWLGTGACVSRPAEKLLGLAGFFPLHPMTITGAERLRKARAAEAARASEASAGPKEDAEE
;
A
#
# COMPACT_ATOMS: atom_id res chain seq x y z
N MET A 1 -6.89 -1.03 13.06
CA MET A 1 -6.48 -2.44 12.94
C MET A 1 -7.36 -3.18 11.93
N LEU A 2 -6.76 -3.70 10.87
CA LEU A 2 -7.40 -4.52 9.83
C LEU A 2 -7.02 -5.99 10.05
N LEU A 3 -7.95 -6.91 9.83
CA LEU A 3 -7.69 -8.34 9.96
C LEU A 3 -7.40 -8.97 8.61
N LEU A 4 -6.35 -9.81 8.56
CA LEU A 4 -6.07 -10.67 7.42
C LEU A 4 -6.75 -12.00 7.69
N VAL A 5 -7.76 -12.33 6.87
CA VAL A 5 -8.63 -13.49 7.08
C VAL A 5 -8.75 -14.32 5.81
N ALA A 6 -8.87 -15.64 5.98
CA ALA A 6 -9.34 -16.54 4.95
C ALA A 6 -10.87 -16.61 5.03
N ALA A 7 -11.54 -16.23 3.95
CA ALA A 7 -13.00 -16.24 3.86
C ALA A 7 -13.45 -16.59 2.44
N HIS A 8 -14.71 -17.02 2.30
CA HIS A 8 -15.29 -17.23 0.99
C HIS A 8 -15.60 -15.90 0.29
N ASN A 9 -15.37 -15.82 -1.02
CA ASN A 9 -15.52 -14.60 -1.81
C ASN A 9 -16.94 -13.98 -1.79
N TRP A 10 -17.98 -14.80 -1.61
CA TRP A 10 -19.38 -14.37 -1.57
C TRP A 10 -19.84 -13.89 -0.19
N ARG A 11 -18.99 -13.97 0.84
CA ARG A 11 -19.32 -13.49 2.18
C ARG A 11 -19.12 -11.98 2.27
N ALA A 12 -19.88 -11.35 3.16
CA ALA A 12 -19.65 -9.96 3.51
C ALA A 12 -18.24 -9.75 4.07
N ARG A 13 -17.65 -8.57 3.84
CA ARG A 13 -16.27 -8.24 4.22
C ARG A 13 -15.98 -8.53 5.70
N ASP A 14 -16.88 -8.10 6.59
CA ASP A 14 -16.75 -8.24 8.04
C ASP A 14 -17.63 -9.37 8.59
N GLY A 15 -17.91 -10.37 7.74
CA GLY A 15 -18.72 -11.54 8.09
C GLY A 15 -17.92 -12.66 8.75
N PRO A 16 -18.55 -13.84 8.94
CA PRO A 16 -17.87 -15.02 9.47
C PRO A 16 -16.77 -15.47 8.51
N PHE A 17 -15.54 -15.56 9.04
CA PHE A 17 -14.35 -16.05 8.35
C PHE A 17 -14.04 -17.50 8.74
N LEU A 18 -13.24 -18.18 7.92
CA LEU A 18 -12.77 -19.55 8.18
C LEU A 18 -11.63 -19.54 9.19
N GLU A 19 -10.63 -18.70 8.95
CA GLU A 19 -9.43 -18.60 9.77
C GLU A 19 -8.86 -17.18 9.72
N GLN A 20 -8.36 -16.70 10.87
CA GLN A 20 -7.60 -15.47 10.93
C GLN A 20 -6.11 -15.77 10.67
N LEU A 21 -5.55 -15.19 9.62
CA LEU A 21 -4.16 -15.37 9.21
C LEU A 21 -3.23 -14.30 9.80
N GLY A 22 -3.77 -13.13 10.17
CA GLY A 22 -2.96 -12.04 10.67
C GLY A 22 -3.73 -10.77 11.00
N CYS A 23 -2.97 -9.71 11.29
CA CYS A 23 -3.46 -8.36 11.51
C CYS A 23 -2.51 -7.31 10.92
N CYS A 24 -3.06 -6.15 10.55
CA CYS A 24 -2.32 -5.02 10.01
C CYS A 24 -2.83 -3.73 10.67
N ASP A 25 -1.94 -2.94 11.25
CA ASP A 25 -2.28 -1.60 11.71
C ASP A 25 -1.88 -0.55 10.66
N PRO A 26 -2.85 0.12 10.01
CA PRO A 26 -2.53 1.18 9.07
C PRO A 26 -1.99 2.44 9.76
N MET A 27 -2.29 2.64 11.04
CA MET A 27 -1.80 3.79 11.81
C MET A 27 -0.40 3.51 12.33
N PRO A 28 0.54 4.47 12.17
CA PRO A 28 1.88 4.31 12.72
C PRO A 28 1.83 4.34 14.25
N ASN A 29 2.67 3.52 14.88
CA ASN A 29 2.88 3.54 16.32
C ASN A 29 3.68 4.80 16.76
N SER A 30 3.96 4.92 18.06
CA SER A 30 4.82 5.97 18.61
C SER A 30 6.23 6.03 18.01
N HIS A 31 6.70 4.92 17.44
CA HIS A 31 7.99 4.80 16.75
C HIS A 31 7.89 5.11 15.25
N GLY A 32 6.72 5.44 14.72
CA GLY A 32 6.50 5.72 13.29
C GLY A 32 6.35 4.48 12.40
N GLU A 33 6.25 3.29 12.99
CA GLU A 33 6.21 2.01 12.28
C GLU A 33 4.77 1.52 12.13
N LYS A 34 4.49 0.89 10.97
CA LYS A 34 3.21 0.21 10.72
C LYS A 34 3.40 -1.28 10.99
N VAL A 35 2.68 -1.79 11.99
CA VAL A 35 2.85 -3.16 12.46
C VAL A 35 1.96 -4.10 11.66
N VAL A 36 2.55 -5.18 11.15
CA VAL A 36 1.85 -6.24 10.43
C VAL A 36 2.30 -7.59 10.98
N GLY A 37 1.36 -8.37 11.51
CA GLY A 37 1.59 -9.74 11.97
C GLY A 37 0.91 -10.73 11.02
N ILE A 38 1.66 -11.71 10.51
CA ILE A 38 1.15 -12.72 9.57
C ILE A 38 1.63 -14.10 9.99
N ASN A 39 0.72 -15.07 10.08
CA ASN A 39 1.07 -16.48 10.24
C ASN A 39 1.48 -17.07 8.88
N MET A 40 2.79 -17.20 8.68
CA MET A 40 3.37 -17.67 7.41
C MET A 40 3.09 -19.15 7.13
N GLU A 41 2.92 -19.98 8.16
CA GLU A 41 2.63 -21.41 8.00
C GLU A 41 1.22 -21.62 7.45
N ARG A 42 0.24 -20.96 8.07
CA ARG A 42 -1.16 -21.05 7.66
C ARG A 42 -1.38 -20.38 6.31
N LEU A 43 -0.70 -19.26 6.04
CA LEU A 43 -0.72 -18.64 4.72
C LEU A 43 -0.27 -19.60 3.62
N ARG A 44 0.85 -20.32 3.81
CA ARG A 44 1.32 -21.32 2.84
C ARG A 44 0.34 -22.47 2.65
N HIS A 45 -0.29 -22.94 3.73
CA HIS A 45 -1.32 -23.97 3.64
C HIS A 45 -2.49 -23.53 2.74
N TRP A 46 -3.04 -22.34 2.97
CA TRP A 46 -4.15 -21.82 2.16
C TRP A 46 -3.77 -21.57 0.71
N LEU A 47 -2.55 -21.10 0.45
CA LEU A 47 -2.03 -20.97 -0.91
C LEU A 47 -1.91 -22.33 -1.61
N GLY A 48 -1.48 -23.38 -0.89
CA GLY A 48 -1.42 -24.76 -1.40
C GLY A 48 -2.80 -25.34 -1.71
N THR A 49 -3.82 -24.95 -0.96
CA THR A 49 -5.23 -25.32 -1.20
C THR A 49 -5.86 -24.54 -2.38
N GLY A 50 -5.13 -23.59 -2.99
CA GLY A 50 -5.61 -22.81 -4.14
C GLY A 50 -6.40 -21.56 -3.75
N ALA A 51 -6.16 -20.99 -2.57
CA ALA A 51 -6.78 -19.73 -2.18
C ALA A 51 -6.29 -18.55 -3.05
N CYS A 52 -7.22 -17.71 -3.48
CA CYS A 52 -6.91 -16.45 -4.18
C CYS A 52 -6.55 -15.35 -3.18
N VAL A 53 -5.50 -14.59 -3.49
CA VAL A 53 -5.06 -13.45 -2.66
C VAL A 53 -5.67 -12.15 -3.19
N SER A 54 -6.03 -11.23 -2.29
CA SER A 54 -6.53 -9.91 -2.69
C SER A 54 -5.38 -8.98 -3.05
N ARG A 55 -5.62 -8.02 -3.96
CA ARG A 55 -4.59 -7.05 -4.40
C ARG A 55 -3.89 -6.31 -3.24
N PRO A 56 -4.56 -5.87 -2.17
CA PRO A 56 -3.88 -5.26 -1.03
C PRO A 56 -2.98 -6.25 -0.29
N ALA A 57 -3.41 -7.50 -0.13
CA ALA A 57 -2.62 -8.53 0.52
C ALA A 57 -1.40 -8.93 -0.32
N GLU A 58 -1.51 -9.00 -1.65
CA GLU A 58 -0.36 -9.24 -2.54
C GLU A 58 0.70 -8.16 -2.42
N LYS A 59 0.30 -6.88 -2.38
CA LYS A 59 1.24 -5.77 -2.17
C LYS A 59 1.95 -5.89 -0.83
N LEU A 60 1.21 -6.23 0.22
CA LEU A 60 1.75 -6.37 1.58
C LEU A 60 2.73 -7.55 1.67
N LEU A 61 2.37 -8.71 1.10
CA LEU A 61 3.26 -9.87 1.02
C LEU A 61 4.47 -9.64 0.12
N GLY A 62 4.33 -8.79 -0.91
CA GLY A 62 5.43 -8.34 -1.75
C GLY A 62 6.42 -7.45 -1.01
N LEU A 63 5.92 -6.56 -0.15
CA LEU A 63 6.76 -5.72 0.72
C LEU A 63 7.46 -6.55 1.82
N ALA A 64 6.81 -7.62 2.31
CA ALA A 64 7.39 -8.55 3.27
C ALA A 64 8.45 -9.50 2.64
N GLY A 65 8.64 -9.47 1.32
CA GLY A 65 9.59 -10.33 0.61
C GLY A 65 9.12 -11.77 0.41
N PHE A 66 7.85 -12.08 0.70
CA PHE A 66 7.28 -13.40 0.45
C PHE A 66 6.86 -13.59 -1.01
N PHE A 67 6.28 -12.55 -1.60
CA PHE A 67 6.02 -12.47 -3.04
C PHE A 67 6.97 -11.48 -3.71
N PRO A 68 7.13 -11.54 -5.05
CA PRO A 68 7.72 -10.43 -5.77
C PRO A 68 6.88 -9.16 -5.59
N LEU A 69 7.52 -8.00 -5.74
CA LEU A 69 6.83 -6.73 -5.64
C LEU A 69 5.74 -6.62 -6.72
N HIS A 70 4.50 -6.36 -6.31
CA HIS A 70 3.37 -6.26 -7.23
C HIS A 70 3.62 -5.16 -8.30
N PRO A 71 3.37 -5.41 -9.61
CA PRO A 71 3.73 -4.50 -10.70
C PRO A 71 3.13 -3.09 -10.54
N MET A 72 1.88 -3.01 -10.06
CA MET A 72 1.22 -1.73 -9.80
C MET A 72 1.88 -0.88 -8.70
N THR A 73 2.67 -1.50 -7.81
CA THR A 73 3.46 -0.77 -6.82
C THR A 73 4.60 -0.02 -7.49
N ILE A 74 5.26 -0.63 -8.48
CA ILE A 74 6.33 -0.01 -9.28
C ILE A 74 5.76 1.13 -10.10
N THR A 75 4.70 0.86 -10.88
CA THR A 75 4.05 1.90 -11.70
C THR A 75 3.50 3.04 -10.85
N GLY A 76 2.95 2.74 -9.67
CA GLY A 76 2.51 3.77 -8.72
C GLY A 76 3.64 4.67 -8.24
N ALA A 77 4.80 4.08 -7.91
CA ALA A 77 5.98 4.85 -7.52
C ALA A 77 6.50 5.75 -8.65
N GLU A 78 6.53 5.25 -9.89
CA GLU A 78 6.93 6.05 -11.06
C GLU A 78 5.98 7.24 -11.30
N ARG A 79 4.66 6.99 -11.23
CA ARG A 79 3.65 8.04 -11.37
C ARG A 79 3.80 9.10 -10.29
N LEU A 80 4.04 8.69 -9.05
CA LEU A 80 4.25 9.61 -7.93
C LEU A 80 5.51 10.47 -8.13
N ARG A 81 6.62 9.88 -8.59
CA ARG A 81 7.86 10.61 -8.89
C ARG A 81 7.64 11.66 -9.99
N LYS A 82 6.94 11.30 -11.07
CA LYS A 82 6.61 12.23 -12.16
C LYS A 82 5.71 13.38 -11.69
N ALA A 83 4.68 13.07 -10.90
CA ALA A 83 3.76 14.08 -10.36
C ALA A 83 4.50 15.09 -9.46
N ARG A 84 5.36 14.61 -8.55
CA ARG A 84 6.16 15.48 -7.68
C ARG A 84 7.14 16.35 -8.46
N ALA A 85 7.75 15.83 -9.52
CA ALA A 85 8.64 16.62 -10.37
C ALA A 85 7.89 17.74 -11.10
N ALA A 86 6.71 17.44 -11.64
CA ALA A 86 5.86 18.44 -12.30
C ALA A 86 5.35 19.52 -11.31
N GLU A 87 5.00 19.12 -10.09
CA GLU A 87 4.58 20.04 -9.03
C GLU A 87 5.74 20.95 -8.59
N ALA A 88 6.94 20.40 -8.42
CA ALA A 88 8.14 21.17 -8.09
C ALA A 88 8.48 22.20 -9.19
N ALA A 89 8.36 21.83 -10.47
CA ALA A 89 8.57 22.75 -11.59
C ALA A 89 7.55 23.90 -11.58
N ARG A 90 6.25 23.59 -11.40
CA ARG A 90 5.20 24.60 -11.27
C ARG A 90 5.39 25.51 -10.06
N ALA A 91 5.84 24.96 -8.93
CA ALA A 91 6.12 25.73 -7.73
C ALA A 91 7.32 26.68 -7.94
N SER A 92 8.35 26.26 -8.68
CA SER A 92 9.48 27.13 -9.05
C SER A 92 9.12 28.22 -10.07
N GLU A 93 8.22 27.94 -11.00
CA GLU A 93 7.71 28.94 -11.95
C GLU A 93 6.81 29.98 -11.25
N ALA A 94 6.00 29.55 -10.28
CA ALA A 94 5.14 30.43 -9.50
C ALA A 94 5.91 31.30 -8.47
N SER A 95 7.08 30.85 -8.00
CA SER A 95 7.95 31.67 -7.15
C SER A 95 8.89 32.59 -7.93
N ALA A 96 8.92 32.48 -9.27
CA ALA A 96 9.82 33.21 -10.15
C ALA A 96 9.18 34.38 -10.94
N GLY A 97 7.95 34.80 -10.65
CA GLY A 97 7.42 36.05 -11.24
C GLY A 97 6.32 36.74 -10.43
N PRO A 98 6.20 38.09 -10.45
CA PRO A 98 7.01 39.10 -11.17
C PRO A 98 7.95 39.91 -10.24
N LYS A 99 9.20 40.11 -10.65
CA LYS A 99 10.05 41.22 -10.18
C LYS A 99 9.83 42.41 -11.11
N GLU A 100 9.38 43.52 -10.52
CA GLU A 100 9.53 44.93 -10.93
C GLU A 100 9.33 45.29 -12.42
N ASP A 101 8.17 45.91 -12.71
CA ASP A 101 8.13 47.12 -13.53
C ASP A 101 7.60 48.25 -12.61
N ALA A 102 8.53 48.87 -11.87
CA ALA A 102 8.27 50.05 -11.04
C ALA A 102 9.44 51.03 -11.22
N GLU A 103 9.56 51.61 -12.42
CA GLU A 103 10.32 52.83 -12.68
C GLU A 103 9.86 53.40 -14.03
N GLU A 104 8.94 54.38 -13.99
CA GLU A 104 9.07 55.76 -14.55
C GLU A 104 7.72 56.50 -14.46
#